data_AF-T5KKV2-F1
#
_entry.id   AF-T5KKV2-F1
#
_cell.length_a   1.000
_cell.length_b   1.000
_cell.length_c   1.000
_cell.angle_alpha   90.00
_cell.angle_beta   90.00
_cell.angle_gamma   90.00
#
_symmetry.space_group_name_H-M   'P 1'
#
loop_
_entity.id
_entity.type
_entity.pdbx_description
1 polymer ?
#
loop_
_entity_poly.entity_id
_entity_poly.type
_entity_poly.pdbx_seq_one_letter_code
_entity_poly.pdbx_strand_id
1 'polypeptide(L)'
;MSALDIIPIPGHAGMFARRIVVEAWQAAGSPPINSAGRLYKQQLYYWDGWRLRLPGFNPADNPDDESQALAHVRFGALDIDPTPERIRKLEAAGLVRPYKYEPWHWELPNVRQYAIVRTIPASAGGATPTPIAQPFEETEMYFYVQIQGKLTTWILWIPGRSSYQTTPDSNQAARWRKLVGRDAVELTSPEVTELQNVAGLFRG
;
A
#
# COMPACT_ATOMS: atom_id res chain seq x y z
N MET A 1 23.39 -2.30 17.74
CA MET A 1 22.23 -2.48 16.83
C MET A 1 22.49 -1.67 15.57
N SER A 2 21.90 -2.00 14.42
CA SER A 2 22.22 -1.32 13.15
C SER A 2 21.15 -0.30 12.77
N ALA A 3 21.57 0.85 12.23
CA ALA A 3 20.66 1.80 11.57
C ALA A 3 19.99 1.19 10.31
N LEU A 4 20.55 0.09 9.78
CA LEU A 4 19.97 -0.67 8.67
C LEU A 4 18.84 -1.62 9.10
N ASP A 5 18.67 -1.87 10.41
CA ASP A 5 17.60 -2.75 10.92
C ASP A 5 16.23 -2.22 10.50
N ILE A 6 15.34 -3.11 10.05
CA ILE A 6 13.91 -2.83 9.90
C ILE A 6 13.22 -3.36 11.16
N ILE A 7 12.29 -2.60 11.72
CA ILE A 7 11.52 -2.98 12.91
C ILE A 7 10.04 -2.58 12.76
N PRO A 8 9.10 -3.26 13.46
CA PRO A 8 7.73 -2.80 13.57
C PRO A 8 7.66 -1.47 14.30
N ILE A 9 6.67 -0.64 13.96
CA ILE A 9 6.43 0.65 14.60
C ILE A 9 5.55 0.44 15.84
N PRO A 10 6.00 0.83 17.06
CA PRO A 10 5.20 0.68 18.28
C PRO A 10 3.82 1.33 18.16
N GLY A 11 2.76 0.60 18.50
CA GLY A 11 1.36 1.06 18.40
C GLY A 11 0.74 1.00 17.00
N HIS A 12 1.53 0.78 15.95
CA HIS A 12 1.07 0.72 14.56
C HIS A 12 1.23 -0.70 13.98
N ALA A 13 0.27 -1.57 14.28
CA ALA A 13 0.28 -2.97 13.84
C ALA A 13 0.39 -3.08 12.30
N GLY A 14 1.24 -4.00 11.83
CA GLY A 14 1.53 -4.19 10.40
C GLY A 14 2.40 -3.11 9.76
N MET A 15 2.67 -1.98 10.43
CA MET A 15 3.58 -0.95 9.92
C MET A 15 5.02 -1.20 10.37
N PHE A 16 5.95 -1.00 9.44
CA PHE A 16 7.38 -1.19 9.64
C PHE A 16 8.15 0.01 9.09
N ALA A 17 9.31 0.30 9.66
CA ALA A 17 10.25 1.28 9.13
C ALA A 17 11.69 0.90 9.54
N ARG A 18 12.69 1.63 9.04
CA ARG A 18 14.06 1.49 9.57
C ARG A 18 14.12 1.96 11.02
N ARG A 19 14.94 1.32 11.83
CA ARG A 19 15.14 1.63 13.26
C ARG A 19 15.34 3.12 13.51
N ILE A 20 16.20 3.77 12.72
CA ILE A 20 16.49 5.21 12.81
C ILE A 20 15.26 6.11 12.50
N VAL A 21 14.31 5.67 11.67
CA VAL A 21 13.03 6.38 11.46
C VAL A 21 12.16 6.28 12.71
N VAL A 22 12.07 5.09 13.31
CA VAL A 22 11.25 4.85 14.50
C VAL A 22 11.84 5.60 15.71
N GLU A 23 13.16 5.61 15.85
CA GLU A 23 13.87 6.36 16.91
C GLU A 23 13.65 7.88 16.75
N ALA A 24 13.74 8.43 15.53
CA ALA A 24 13.44 9.84 15.27
C ALA A 24 11.95 10.17 15.50
N TRP A 25 11.03 9.29 15.08
CA TRP A 25 9.59 9.43 15.31
C TRP A 25 9.23 9.40 16.81
N GLN A 26 9.85 8.51 17.58
CA GLN A 26 9.71 8.46 19.04
C GLN A 26 10.27 9.73 19.70
N ALA A 27 11.44 10.21 19.27
CA ALA A 27 12.02 11.47 19.74
C ALA A 27 11.12 12.68 19.40
N ALA A 28 10.41 12.65 18.28
CA ALA A 28 9.39 13.62 17.91
C ALA A 28 8.07 13.51 18.71
N GLY A 29 8.01 12.62 19.72
CA GLY A 29 6.83 12.43 20.56
C GLY A 29 5.75 11.54 19.94
N SER A 30 6.13 10.63 19.04
CA SER A 30 5.26 9.61 18.42
C SER A 30 3.96 10.16 17.78
N PRO A 31 4.03 11.15 16.86
CA PRO A 31 2.85 11.67 16.18
C PRO A 31 2.09 10.58 15.37
N PRO A 32 0.75 10.57 15.31
CA PRO A 32 -0.01 9.54 14.59
C PRO A 32 0.40 9.38 13.13
N ILE A 33 0.75 8.15 12.74
CA ILE A 33 1.16 7.77 11.39
C ILE A 33 -0.04 7.23 10.59
N ASN A 34 -0.17 7.68 9.34
CA ASN A 34 -1.12 7.18 8.34
C ASN A 34 -0.49 6.13 7.41
N SER A 35 0.81 6.25 7.11
CA SER A 35 1.55 5.39 6.17
C SER A 35 3.05 5.39 6.50
N ALA A 36 3.75 4.30 6.21
CA ALA A 36 5.14 4.05 6.66
C ALA A 36 5.96 3.34 5.57
N GLY A 37 6.87 2.42 5.94
CA GLY A 37 7.57 1.56 4.99
C GLY A 37 6.60 0.72 4.16
N ARG A 38 6.87 0.62 2.85
CA ARG A 38 5.99 -0.02 1.85
C ARG A 38 6.78 -1.02 1.03
N LEU A 39 6.35 -2.28 0.97
CA LEU A 39 7.08 -3.29 0.20
C LEU A 39 7.05 -3.01 -1.30
N TYR A 40 8.10 -3.41 -2.02
CA TYR A 40 8.24 -3.22 -3.48
C TYR A 40 6.98 -3.59 -4.28
N LYS A 41 6.36 -4.77 -4.03
CA LYS A 41 5.11 -5.19 -4.70
C LYS A 41 3.95 -4.20 -4.49
N GLN A 42 3.82 -3.67 -3.28
CA GLN A 42 2.76 -2.74 -2.90
C GLN A 42 2.99 -1.36 -3.53
N GLN A 43 4.24 -0.91 -3.69
CA GLN A 43 4.55 0.28 -4.50
C GLN A 43 4.21 0.07 -5.97
N LEU A 44 4.54 -1.10 -6.55
CA LEU A 44 4.26 -1.43 -7.95
C LEU A 44 2.76 -1.39 -8.26
N TYR A 45 1.93 -1.90 -7.34
CA TYR A 45 0.48 -1.81 -7.42
C TYR A 45 -0.04 -0.36 -7.48
N TYR A 46 0.46 0.55 -6.64
CA TYR A 46 0.08 1.96 -6.69
C TYR A 46 0.57 2.65 -7.97
N TRP A 47 1.81 2.38 -8.38
CA TRP A 47 2.40 2.88 -9.62
C TRP A 47 1.57 2.48 -10.84
N ASP A 48 1.24 1.20 -10.99
CA ASP A 48 0.51 0.71 -12.15
C ASP A 48 -0.93 1.20 -12.20
N GLY A 49 -1.62 1.29 -11.06
CA GLY A 49 -2.96 1.87 -11.01
C GLY A 49 -2.98 3.36 -11.38
N TRP A 50 -1.96 4.13 -10.96
CA TRP A 50 -1.80 5.53 -11.40
C TRP A 50 -1.46 5.64 -12.89
N ARG A 51 -0.47 4.87 -13.35
CA ARG A 51 0.02 4.83 -14.73
C ARG A 51 -1.09 4.44 -15.73
N LEU A 52 -1.99 3.55 -15.33
CA LEU A 52 -3.17 3.14 -16.09
C LEU A 52 -4.38 4.11 -15.95
N ARG A 53 -4.26 5.15 -15.12
CA ARG A 53 -5.28 6.15 -14.79
C ARG A 53 -6.56 5.52 -14.23
N LEU A 54 -6.41 4.62 -13.26
CA LEU A 54 -7.54 3.96 -12.61
C LEU A 54 -8.15 4.84 -11.51
N PRO A 55 -9.48 4.86 -11.30
CA PRO A 55 -10.10 5.65 -10.24
C PRO A 55 -9.60 5.24 -8.85
N GLY A 56 -9.30 6.23 -8.00
CA GLY A 56 -8.80 5.97 -6.63
C GLY A 56 -7.32 5.56 -6.56
N PHE A 57 -6.51 5.95 -7.54
CA PHE A 57 -5.04 5.91 -7.49
C PHE A 57 -4.46 7.31 -7.66
N ASN A 58 -3.69 7.75 -6.67
CA ASN A 58 -2.96 9.02 -6.67
C ASN A 58 -1.58 8.84 -7.36
N PRO A 59 -0.88 9.94 -7.72
CA PRO A 59 0.53 9.87 -8.12
C PRO A 59 1.37 9.04 -7.14
N ALA A 60 2.30 8.27 -7.70
CA ALA A 60 3.19 7.38 -6.95
C ALA A 60 4.52 7.23 -7.70
N ASP A 61 5.61 7.03 -6.96
CA ASP A 61 6.93 6.69 -7.52
C ASP A 61 6.90 5.34 -8.29
N ASN A 62 7.74 5.20 -9.32
CA ASN A 62 7.98 3.94 -10.01
C ASN A 62 9.03 3.12 -9.23
N PRO A 63 8.70 1.93 -8.68
CA PRO A 63 9.66 1.16 -7.87
C PRO A 63 10.83 0.56 -8.66
N ASP A 64 10.77 0.56 -10.00
CA ASP A 64 11.89 0.20 -10.88
C ASP A 64 12.77 1.39 -11.28
N ASP A 65 12.36 2.63 -10.99
CA ASP A 65 13.15 3.83 -11.28
C ASP A 65 13.98 4.26 -10.06
N GLU A 66 15.13 3.62 -9.88
CA GLU A 66 16.05 3.94 -8.79
C GLU A 66 16.71 5.33 -8.89
N SER A 67 16.38 6.14 -9.92
CA SER A 67 16.72 7.57 -9.94
C SER A 67 15.82 8.40 -9.02
N GLN A 68 14.64 7.89 -8.64
CA GLN A 68 13.69 8.54 -7.73
C GLN A 68 14.15 8.45 -6.26
N ALA A 69 13.37 8.99 -5.32
CA ALA A 69 13.70 8.92 -3.90
C ALA A 69 13.26 7.58 -3.29
N LEU A 70 12.04 7.10 -3.64
CA LEU A 70 11.50 5.80 -3.22
C LEU A 70 11.53 5.61 -1.69
N ALA A 71 11.28 6.67 -0.94
CA ALA A 71 11.55 6.75 0.49
C ALA A 71 10.76 5.72 1.32
N HIS A 72 9.47 5.54 1.00
CA HIS A 72 8.64 4.46 1.58
C HIS A 72 9.19 3.06 1.24
N VAL A 73 9.63 2.83 0.00
CA VAL A 73 10.17 1.53 -0.44
C VAL A 73 11.55 1.23 0.15
N ARG A 74 12.29 2.28 0.54
CA ARG A 74 13.52 2.23 1.32
C ARG A 74 13.28 2.18 2.83
N PHE A 75 12.02 2.18 3.27
CA PHE A 75 11.57 2.18 4.67
C PHE A 75 12.13 3.37 5.47
N GLY A 76 12.42 4.47 4.78
CA GLY A 76 13.02 5.69 5.31
C GLY A 76 12.03 6.83 5.51
N ALA A 77 10.71 6.59 5.41
CA ALA A 77 9.68 7.62 5.44
C ALA A 77 8.40 7.23 6.21
N LEU A 78 7.66 8.27 6.63
CA LEU A 78 6.38 8.24 7.32
C LEU A 78 5.47 9.35 6.77
N ASP A 79 4.17 9.07 6.65
CA ASP A 79 3.13 10.08 6.43
C ASP A 79 2.36 10.34 7.72
N ILE A 80 2.27 11.59 8.16
CA ILE A 80 1.61 12.01 9.40
C ILE A 80 0.65 13.19 9.16
N ASP A 81 -0.38 13.34 10.00
CA ASP A 81 -1.23 14.54 9.99
C ASP A 81 -0.45 15.79 10.48
N PRO A 82 -0.18 16.81 9.64
CA PRO A 82 0.84 17.81 9.93
C PRO A 82 0.30 19.02 10.71
N THR A 83 0.60 19.09 12.01
CA THR A 83 0.36 20.28 12.84
C THR A 83 1.66 21.07 13.09
N PRO A 84 1.63 22.39 13.37
CA PRO A 84 2.84 23.20 13.61
C PRO A 84 3.75 22.68 14.74
N GLU A 85 3.18 21.96 15.72
CA GLU A 85 3.95 21.32 16.78
C GLU A 85 4.62 20.02 16.30
N ARG A 86 3.88 19.15 15.60
CA ARG A 86 4.41 17.89 15.05
C ARG A 86 5.52 18.15 14.03
N ILE A 87 5.32 19.12 13.14
CA ILE A 87 6.31 19.61 12.17
C ILE A 87 7.63 19.94 12.89
N ARG A 88 7.58 20.87 13.88
CA ARG A 88 8.77 21.29 14.64
C ARG A 88 9.46 20.13 15.36
N LYS A 89 8.70 19.18 15.90
CA LYS A 89 9.24 18.00 16.61
C LYS A 89 9.93 17.01 15.66
N LEU A 90 9.39 16.80 14.46
CA LEU A 90 9.99 15.94 13.44
C LEU A 90 11.26 16.56 12.83
N GLU A 91 11.24 17.87 12.56
CA GLU A 91 12.41 18.65 12.14
C GLU A 91 13.52 18.60 13.20
N ALA A 92 13.18 18.79 14.48
CA ALA A 92 14.13 18.69 15.60
C ALA A 92 14.66 17.25 15.83
N ALA A 93 13.92 16.23 15.41
CA ALA A 93 14.36 14.84 15.41
C ALA A 93 15.19 14.45 14.16
N GLY A 94 15.45 15.39 13.26
CA GLY A 94 16.29 15.18 12.07
C GLY A 94 15.59 14.55 10.87
N LEU A 95 14.25 14.47 10.87
CA LEU A 95 13.47 14.11 9.68
C LEU A 95 13.23 15.36 8.81
N VAL A 96 13.17 15.16 7.50
CA VAL A 96 13.01 16.23 6.50
C VAL A 96 11.72 16.03 5.69
N ARG A 97 11.15 17.13 5.20
CA ARG A 97 10.03 17.13 4.26
C ARG A 97 10.48 17.71 2.91
N PRO A 98 10.86 16.87 1.93
CA PRO A 98 11.39 17.34 0.64
C PRO A 98 10.31 17.93 -0.27
N TYR A 99 9.06 17.45 -0.19
CA TYR A 99 8.00 17.80 -1.13
C TYR A 99 7.06 18.87 -0.56
N LYS A 100 7.14 20.10 -1.09
CA LYS A 100 6.26 21.21 -0.69
C LYS A 100 4.76 20.91 -0.92
N TYR A 101 4.45 20.03 -1.88
CA TYR A 101 3.09 19.61 -2.21
C TYR A 101 2.55 18.44 -1.36
N GLU A 102 3.39 17.81 -0.52
CA GLU A 102 3.00 16.73 0.39
C GLU A 102 3.30 17.15 1.84
N PRO A 103 2.49 18.05 2.43
CA PRO A 103 2.74 18.59 3.77
C PRO A 103 2.80 17.53 4.88
N TRP A 104 2.24 16.35 4.62
CA TRP A 104 2.19 15.16 5.50
C TRP A 104 3.44 14.26 5.42
N HIS A 105 4.27 14.38 4.38
CA HIS A 105 5.34 13.41 4.10
C HIS A 105 6.66 13.76 4.80
N TRP A 106 7.30 12.78 5.44
CA TRP A 106 8.56 12.93 6.17
C TRP A 106 9.51 11.78 5.88
N GLU A 107 10.77 12.09 5.55
CA GLU A 107 11.82 11.10 5.29
C GLU A 107 13.12 11.36 6.06
N LEU A 108 14.00 10.36 6.10
CA LEU A 108 15.39 10.53 6.51
C LEU A 108 16.16 11.38 5.48
N PRO A 109 17.06 12.29 5.90
CA PRO A 109 17.98 12.94 4.99
C PRO A 109 18.83 11.90 4.25
N ASN A 110 19.03 12.12 2.95
CA ASN A 110 19.78 11.23 2.05
C ASN A 110 19.22 9.80 1.98
N VAL A 111 17.89 9.63 1.88
CA VAL A 111 17.22 8.31 1.90
C VAL A 111 17.76 7.31 0.86
N ARG A 112 18.30 7.79 -0.28
CA ARG A 112 18.93 6.94 -1.32
C ARG A 112 20.12 6.10 -0.83
N GLN A 113 20.74 6.44 0.31
CA GLN A 113 21.80 5.61 0.92
C GLN A 113 21.31 4.21 1.34
N TYR A 114 20.00 4.05 1.51
CA TYR A 114 19.38 2.81 1.94
C TYR A 114 18.93 1.96 0.75
N ALA A 115 19.05 0.63 0.87
CA ALA A 115 18.54 -0.29 -0.13
C ALA A 115 17.00 -0.37 -0.12
N ILE A 116 16.43 -0.68 -1.29
CA ILE A 116 15.00 -1.01 -1.47
C ILE A 116 14.64 -2.27 -0.69
N VAL A 117 13.51 -2.24 0.01
CA VAL A 117 12.99 -3.36 0.81
C VAL A 117 12.00 -4.17 -0.02
N ARG A 118 12.41 -5.38 -0.39
CA ARG A 118 11.58 -6.34 -1.16
C ARG A 118 10.82 -7.33 -0.26
N THR A 119 11.30 -7.58 0.97
CA THR A 119 10.69 -8.42 2.00
C THR A 119 11.00 -7.88 3.40
N ILE A 120 10.16 -8.19 4.39
CA ILE A 120 10.48 -7.92 5.81
C ILE A 120 11.51 -8.96 6.30
N PRO A 121 12.64 -8.56 6.91
CA PRO A 121 13.61 -9.51 7.46
C PRO A 121 13.01 -10.33 8.61
N ALA A 122 13.29 -11.63 8.70
CA ALA A 122 12.79 -12.49 9.78
C ALA A 122 13.21 -12.00 11.18
N SER A 123 14.39 -11.37 11.30
CA SER A 123 14.88 -10.73 12.52
C SER A 123 14.06 -9.51 12.98
N ALA A 124 13.26 -8.89 12.09
CA ALA A 124 12.31 -7.84 12.44
C ALA A 124 11.02 -8.41 13.08
N GLY A 125 10.73 -9.70 12.87
CA GLY A 125 9.51 -10.36 13.34
C GLY A 125 9.49 -10.69 14.84
N GLY A 126 10.65 -10.74 15.50
CA GLY A 126 10.78 -10.68 16.96
C GLY A 126 10.14 -11.80 17.81
N ALA A 127 9.53 -12.83 17.20
CA ALA A 127 8.87 -13.93 17.88
C ALA A 127 8.92 -15.23 17.07
N THR A 128 8.81 -16.36 17.75
CA THR A 128 8.43 -17.64 17.13
C THR A 128 7.10 -17.46 16.41
N PRO A 129 6.89 -18.04 15.21
CA PRO A 129 5.60 -18.00 14.54
C PRO A 129 4.56 -18.84 15.30
N THR A 130 3.94 -18.23 16.32
CA THR A 130 2.59 -18.59 16.73
C THR A 130 1.72 -18.57 15.47
N PRO A 131 0.94 -19.63 15.18
CA PRO A 131 -0.09 -19.57 14.15
C PRO A 131 -1.20 -18.60 14.56
N ILE A 132 -0.95 -17.29 14.36
CA ILE A 132 -2.01 -16.30 14.20
C ILE A 132 -2.86 -16.85 13.07
N ALA A 133 -4.14 -17.15 13.33
CA ALA A 133 -5.07 -17.59 12.30
C ALA A 133 -4.97 -16.61 11.13
N GLN A 134 -4.55 -17.11 9.95
CA GLN A 134 -3.81 -16.30 8.98
C GLN A 134 -4.52 -14.97 8.73
N PRO A 135 -3.90 -13.80 9.05
CA PRO A 135 -4.37 -12.54 8.50
C PRO A 135 -4.21 -12.69 7.00
N PHE A 136 -5.36 -12.78 6.30
CA PHE A 136 -5.50 -13.37 4.97
C PHE A 136 -4.32 -13.00 4.07
N GLU A 137 -3.67 -14.01 3.53
CA GLU A 137 -2.49 -13.84 2.68
C GLU A 137 -2.90 -12.95 1.49
N GLU A 138 -2.47 -11.68 1.45
CA GLU A 138 -2.93 -10.68 0.44
C GLU A 138 -2.44 -11.01 -0.99
N THR A 139 -1.89 -12.20 -1.19
CA THR A 139 -1.93 -12.93 -2.45
C THR A 139 -3.36 -13.31 -2.81
N GLU A 140 -3.98 -12.46 -3.62
CA GLU A 140 -4.79 -12.76 -4.81
C GLU A 140 -5.93 -11.73 -4.98
N MET A 141 -6.14 -11.26 -6.22
CA MET A 141 -6.95 -10.06 -6.50
C MET A 141 -7.95 -10.30 -7.65
N TYR A 142 -8.86 -11.23 -7.34
CA TYR A 142 -9.91 -11.82 -8.17
C TYR A 142 -11.17 -10.94 -8.32
N PHE A 143 -11.91 -10.91 -9.44
CA PHE A 143 -11.68 -11.48 -10.78
C PHE A 143 -12.52 -10.74 -11.87
N TYR A 144 -13.48 -11.37 -12.57
CA TYR A 144 -14.34 -10.79 -13.64
C TYR A 144 -15.80 -11.28 -13.54
N VAL A 145 -16.76 -10.54 -14.12
CA VAL A 145 -18.18 -10.94 -14.23
C VAL A 145 -18.67 -10.86 -15.68
N GLN A 146 -19.27 -11.94 -16.19
CA GLN A 146 -19.98 -11.95 -17.48
C GLN A 146 -21.34 -12.67 -17.33
N ILE A 147 -22.43 -11.98 -17.68
CA ILE A 147 -23.80 -12.48 -17.46
C ILE A 147 -24.40 -12.94 -18.80
N GLN A 148 -24.74 -14.23 -18.90
CA GLN A 148 -25.52 -14.79 -20.02
C GLN A 148 -24.97 -14.49 -21.44
N GLY A 149 -23.64 -14.54 -21.61
CA GLY A 149 -23.01 -14.34 -22.92
C GLY A 149 -23.05 -12.90 -23.46
N LYS A 150 -23.71 -11.96 -22.76
CA LYS A 150 -23.62 -10.52 -23.03
C LYS A 150 -22.75 -9.86 -21.99
N LEU A 151 -21.83 -9.04 -22.46
CA LEU A 151 -20.86 -8.40 -21.58
C LEU A 151 -21.42 -7.06 -21.09
N THR A 152 -22.15 -7.11 -19.97
CA THR A 152 -22.98 -6.01 -19.47
C THR A 152 -22.27 -5.08 -18.50
N THR A 153 -21.40 -5.60 -17.63
CA THR A 153 -20.60 -4.81 -16.67
C THR A 153 -19.45 -5.63 -16.11
N TRP A 154 -18.26 -5.03 -16.11
CA TRP A 154 -17.08 -5.50 -15.39
C TRP A 154 -17.10 -5.01 -13.95
N ILE A 155 -16.49 -5.76 -13.02
CA ILE A 155 -16.31 -5.37 -11.61
C ILE A 155 -14.82 -5.42 -11.25
N LEU A 156 -14.33 -4.44 -10.50
CA LEU A 156 -13.05 -4.46 -9.79
C LEU A 156 -13.33 -4.32 -8.30
N TRP A 157 -13.14 -5.41 -7.55
CA TRP A 157 -13.08 -5.37 -6.09
C TRP A 157 -11.63 -5.48 -5.64
N ILE A 158 -11.28 -4.80 -4.55
CA ILE A 158 -9.91 -4.73 -4.00
C ILE A 158 -10.01 -5.14 -2.52
N PRO A 159 -9.53 -6.33 -2.10
CA PRO A 159 -9.37 -6.65 -0.68
C PRO A 159 -8.65 -5.53 0.08
N GLY A 160 -9.07 -5.30 1.32
CA GLY A 160 -8.68 -4.12 2.12
C GLY A 160 -9.43 -2.82 1.76
N ARG A 161 -10.17 -2.74 0.64
CA ARG A 161 -11.13 -1.65 0.37
C ARG A 161 -12.56 -2.15 0.58
N SER A 162 -13.34 -1.35 1.31
CA SER A 162 -14.77 -1.58 1.57
C SER A 162 -15.69 -1.24 0.38
N SER A 163 -15.13 -1.02 -0.81
CA SER A 163 -15.84 -0.64 -2.02
C SER A 163 -15.31 -1.35 -3.26
N TYR A 164 -16.23 -1.66 -4.17
CA TYR A 164 -15.93 -2.13 -5.52
C TYR A 164 -16.14 -0.99 -6.53
N GLN A 165 -15.60 -1.16 -7.74
CA GLN A 165 -15.88 -0.33 -8.90
C GLN A 165 -16.55 -1.16 -9.98
N THR A 166 -17.44 -0.56 -10.78
CA THR A 166 -18.02 -1.18 -11.97
C THR A 166 -17.75 -0.34 -13.21
N THR A 167 -17.72 -0.96 -14.39
CA THR A 167 -17.71 -0.25 -15.66
C THR A 167 -18.26 -1.12 -16.80
N PRO A 168 -18.96 -0.56 -17.80
CA PRO A 168 -19.26 -1.26 -19.05
C PRO A 168 -18.14 -1.13 -20.09
N ASP A 169 -17.14 -0.25 -19.91
CA ASP A 169 -16.09 -0.02 -20.90
C ASP A 169 -15.05 -1.16 -20.96
N SER A 170 -14.97 -1.82 -22.12
CA SER A 170 -13.99 -2.86 -22.40
C SER A 170 -12.54 -2.36 -22.40
N ASN A 171 -12.29 -1.07 -22.70
CA ASN A 171 -10.95 -0.49 -22.63
C ASN A 171 -10.50 -0.33 -21.18
N GLN A 172 -11.36 0.22 -20.32
CA GLN A 172 -11.11 0.33 -18.88
C GLN A 172 -10.86 -1.04 -18.24
N ALA A 173 -11.67 -2.05 -18.57
CA ALA A 173 -11.46 -3.40 -18.05
C ALA A 173 -10.22 -4.11 -18.63
N ALA A 174 -9.83 -3.82 -19.87
CA ALA A 174 -8.53 -4.24 -20.40
C ALA A 174 -7.34 -3.59 -19.68
N ARG A 175 -7.53 -2.45 -18.98
CA ARG A 175 -6.55 -1.91 -18.04
C ARG A 175 -6.61 -2.62 -16.68
N TRP A 176 -7.81 -2.91 -16.16
CA TRP A 176 -7.97 -3.70 -14.93
C TRP A 176 -7.31 -5.08 -15.04
N ARG A 177 -7.53 -5.83 -16.12
CA ARG A 177 -6.81 -7.08 -16.45
C ARG A 177 -5.28 -6.92 -16.41
N LYS A 178 -4.73 -5.78 -16.82
CA LYS A 178 -3.28 -5.51 -16.78
C LYS A 178 -2.74 -5.19 -15.38
N LEU A 179 -3.59 -4.78 -14.44
CA LEU A 179 -3.21 -4.56 -13.04
C LEU A 179 -3.16 -5.89 -12.27
N VAL A 180 -4.17 -6.74 -12.42
CA VAL A 180 -4.28 -8.02 -11.68
C VAL A 180 -3.56 -9.19 -12.38
N GLY A 181 -3.16 -9.03 -13.64
CA GLY A 181 -2.23 -9.95 -14.32
C GLY A 181 -2.83 -11.33 -14.60
N ARG A 182 -2.13 -12.39 -14.15
CA ARG A 182 -2.64 -13.78 -14.23
C ARG A 182 -3.67 -14.07 -13.15
N ASP A 183 -3.75 -13.22 -12.14
CA ASP A 183 -4.62 -13.34 -10.99
C ASP A 183 -5.95 -12.60 -11.27
N ALA A 184 -6.24 -12.36 -12.55
CA ALA A 184 -7.61 -12.33 -13.07
C ALA A 184 -8.04 -13.77 -13.42
N VAL A 185 -9.05 -14.26 -12.64
CA VAL A 185 -11.48 -15.81 -12.78
C VAL A 185 -12.84 -15.33 -13.48
N GLU A 186 -13.15 -15.85 -14.67
CA GLU A 186 -14.36 -15.45 -15.38
C GLU A 186 -15.58 -16.09 -14.71
N LEU A 187 -16.16 -15.37 -13.75
CA LEU A 187 -17.20 -15.90 -12.87
C LEU A 187 -18.44 -16.26 -13.69
N THR A 188 -18.83 -17.52 -13.60
CA THR A 188 -20.06 -18.03 -14.20
C THR A 188 -21.27 -17.44 -13.49
N SER A 189 -22.41 -17.36 -14.18
CA SER A 189 -23.60 -16.69 -13.61
C SER A 189 -24.07 -17.21 -12.24
N PRO A 190 -23.93 -18.50 -11.87
CA PRO A 190 -24.14 -18.97 -10.49
C PRO A 190 -23.18 -18.35 -9.46
N GLU A 191 -21.86 -18.33 -9.74
CA GLU A 191 -20.84 -17.77 -8.83
C GLU A 191 -21.03 -16.25 -8.63
N VAL A 192 -21.48 -15.56 -9.69
CA VAL A 192 -21.90 -14.15 -9.62
C VAL A 192 -23.06 -13.99 -8.63
N THR A 193 -24.08 -14.85 -8.70
CA THR A 193 -25.22 -14.83 -7.76
C THR A 193 -24.81 -15.16 -6.32
N GLU A 194 -23.85 -16.05 -6.13
CA GLU A 194 -23.30 -16.35 -4.80
C GLU A 194 -22.56 -15.14 -4.21
N LEU A 195 -21.64 -14.52 -4.97
CA LEU A 195 -20.95 -13.30 -4.55
C LEU A 195 -21.88 -12.12 -4.26
N GLN A 196 -22.93 -11.95 -5.06
CA GLN A 196 -23.98 -10.94 -4.83
C GLN A 196 -24.70 -11.13 -3.50
N ASN A 197 -24.93 -12.39 -3.08
CA ASN A 197 -25.57 -12.74 -1.83
C ASN A 197 -24.61 -12.67 -0.63
N VAL A 198 -23.41 -13.26 -0.74
CA VAL A 198 -22.43 -13.39 0.36
C VAL A 198 -21.87 -12.04 0.80
N ALA A 199 -21.50 -11.17 -0.15
CA ALA A 199 -20.90 -9.87 0.14
C ALA A 199 -21.92 -8.71 0.14
N GLY A 200 -23.23 -9.01 0.02
CA GLY A 200 -24.32 -8.01 0.10
C GLY A 200 -24.29 -6.92 -0.97
N LEU A 201 -23.54 -7.12 -2.05
CA LEU A 201 -22.98 -6.07 -2.92
C LEU A 201 -24.01 -5.18 -3.63
N PHE A 202 -25.27 -5.61 -3.75
CA PHE A 202 -26.32 -4.94 -4.53
C PHE A 202 -27.64 -4.76 -3.74
N ARG A 203 -27.56 -4.40 -2.46
CA ARG A 203 -28.69 -3.78 -1.74
C ARG A 203 -28.60 -2.25 -1.80
N GLY A 204 -28.87 -1.70 -2.98
CA GLY A 204 -28.87 -0.27 -3.31
C GLY A 204 -29.28 -0.04 -4.75
#